data_AF-A0A7W1UDI2-F1
#
_entry.id   AF-A0A7W1UDI2-F1
#
_cell.length_a   1.000
_cell.length_b   1.000
_cell.length_c   1.000
_cell.angle_alpha   90.00
_cell.angle_beta   90.00
_cell.angle_gamma   90.00
#
_symmetry.space_group_name_H-M   'P 1'
#
loop_
_entity.id
_entity.type
_entity.pdbx_description
1 polymer ?
#
loop_
_entity_poly.entity_id
_entity_poly.type
_entity_poly.pdbx_seq_one_letter_code
_entity_poly.pdbx_strand_id
1 'polypeptide(L)'
;MKTLTSSTNGVINSPQEFKQFIPANFSYFLERSSGHIRRILQDMGQWADNSAHEKLLLRLSFDLVERFIEYCPSQLPCRPSLLLDGFISDFFGKPQESKESSTSNPILYRFLDGLLNRAVLSRDGLICLFYHFYGMKPVEVGFLLGLEEGQTQRIYKNFARWRQKGWFQASEEVGLTTHDVQSLVKNQEANPELFHQQVRDNLQELLPFYRKSDPPYYPCLEDSKWHEMFREGYGFDYRMWHLPLCLSCMNVITQVGDSFLLKPDVALNFHVSPHSLKDEEISWRTPGSKTSSGNKTGNRFSRDLQMA
;
A
#
# COMPACT_ATOMS: atom_id res chain seq x y z
N MET A 1 25.00 -30.08 27.82
CA MET A 1 25.53 -29.48 26.57
C MET A 1 25.63 -27.98 26.75
N LYS A 2 26.68 -27.32 26.27
CA LYS A 2 26.86 -25.86 26.44
C LYS A 2 25.99 -25.11 25.44
N THR A 3 25.16 -24.18 25.93
CA THR A 3 24.46 -23.20 25.11
C THR A 3 25.48 -22.25 24.48
N LEU A 4 25.76 -22.43 23.19
CA LEU A 4 26.63 -21.54 22.42
C LEU A 4 25.83 -20.29 22.01
N THR A 5 25.72 -19.32 22.91
CA THR A 5 25.54 -17.92 22.49
C THR A 5 26.84 -17.45 21.87
N SER A 6 27.07 -17.82 20.62
CA SER A 6 28.17 -17.31 19.80
C SER A 6 28.09 -15.78 19.77
N SER A 7 29.19 -15.10 20.10
CA SER A 7 29.28 -13.64 20.01
C SER A 7 28.77 -13.14 18.66
N THR A 8 27.86 -12.17 18.65
CA THR A 8 27.33 -11.56 17.42
C THR A 8 28.40 -10.85 16.58
N ASN A 9 29.60 -10.63 17.14
CA ASN A 9 30.78 -10.11 16.44
C ASN A 9 31.76 -11.20 15.97
N GLY A 10 31.38 -12.48 16.06
CA GLY A 10 32.17 -13.62 15.59
C GLY A 10 32.39 -13.62 14.07
N VAL A 11 33.46 -14.29 13.63
CA VAL A 11 33.67 -14.64 12.21
C VAL A 11 33.01 -15.99 11.97
N ILE A 12 32.08 -16.04 11.01
CA ILE A 12 31.46 -17.27 10.53
C ILE A 12 32.25 -17.74 9.31
N ASN A 13 32.60 -19.03 9.30
CA ASN A 13 33.50 -19.63 8.32
C ASN A 13 32.82 -20.64 7.40
N SER A 14 31.59 -21.09 7.73
CA SER A 14 30.88 -22.11 6.95
C SER A 14 29.37 -21.83 6.79
N PRO A 15 28.73 -22.25 5.68
CA PRO A 15 27.28 -22.14 5.51
C PRO A 15 26.47 -22.90 6.58
N GLN A 16 27.03 -23.97 7.16
CA GLN A 16 26.40 -24.75 8.22
C GLN A 16 26.36 -23.97 9.54
N GLU A 17 27.45 -23.30 9.89
CA GLU A 17 27.53 -22.37 11.04
C GLU A 17 26.58 -21.19 10.85
N PHE A 18 26.53 -20.62 9.64
CA PHE A 18 25.59 -19.55 9.28
C PHE A 18 24.12 -19.94 9.49
N LYS A 19 23.72 -21.14 9.02
CA LYS A 19 22.35 -21.68 9.18
C LYS A 19 21.92 -21.86 10.63
N GLN A 20 22.86 -22.11 11.56
CA GLN A 20 22.58 -22.21 12.99
C GLN A 20 22.57 -20.84 13.66
N PHE A 21 23.47 -19.95 13.23
CA PHE A 21 23.67 -18.63 13.81
C PHE A 21 22.53 -17.65 13.52
N ILE A 22 22.01 -17.62 12.29
CA ILE A 22 21.00 -16.64 11.87
C ILE A 22 19.69 -16.74 12.69
N PRO A 23 19.03 -17.91 12.82
CA PRO A 23 17.79 -18.01 13.59
C PRO A 23 17.99 -17.65 15.07
N ALA A 24 19.13 -18.00 15.64
CA ALA A 24 19.48 -17.70 17.03
C ALA A 24 19.73 -16.20 17.30
N ASN A 25 20.00 -15.40 16.25
CA ASN A 25 20.34 -13.98 16.36
C ASN A 25 19.43 -13.08 15.51
N PHE A 26 18.30 -13.59 15.01
CA PHE A 26 17.46 -12.88 14.04
C PHE A 26 16.93 -11.54 14.57
N SER A 27 16.47 -11.48 15.82
CA SER A 27 16.04 -10.24 16.47
C SER A 27 17.15 -9.19 16.54
N TYR A 28 18.39 -9.60 16.80
CA TYR A 28 19.56 -8.70 16.80
C TYR A 28 19.81 -8.11 15.41
N PHE A 29 19.65 -8.90 14.33
CA PHE A 29 19.78 -8.39 12.97
C PHE A 29 18.68 -7.40 12.58
N LEU A 30 17.44 -7.65 13.00
CA LEU A 30 16.33 -6.69 12.82
C LEU A 30 16.59 -5.38 13.57
N GLU A 31 16.92 -5.44 14.86
CA GLU A 31 17.20 -4.25 15.68
C GLU A 31 18.39 -3.45 15.12
N ARG A 32 19.47 -4.14 14.72
CA ARG A 32 20.64 -3.51 14.10
C ARG A 32 20.28 -2.84 12.77
N SER A 33 19.49 -3.53 11.93
CA SER A 33 19.03 -3.01 10.64
C SER A 33 18.14 -1.77 10.83
N SER A 34 17.12 -1.83 11.70
CA SER A 34 16.30 -0.67 12.08
C SER A 34 17.15 0.48 12.61
N GLY A 35 18.11 0.19 13.50
CA GLY A 35 19.02 1.18 14.04
C GLY A 35 19.91 1.85 12.98
N HIS A 36 20.25 1.17 11.88
CA HIS A 36 21.04 1.74 10.79
C HIS A 36 20.18 2.48 9.76
N ILE A 37 19.07 1.89 9.33
CA ILE A 37 18.13 2.49 8.36
C ILE A 37 17.58 3.81 8.91
N ARG A 38 17.18 3.86 10.20
CA ARG A 38 16.67 5.11 10.80
C ARG A 38 17.72 6.23 10.74
N ARG A 39 18.98 5.94 11.07
CA ARG A 39 20.09 6.91 10.99
C ARG A 39 20.29 7.40 9.55
N ILE A 40 20.34 6.49 8.57
CA ILE A 40 20.47 6.86 7.15
C ILE A 40 19.31 7.76 6.70
N LEU A 41 18.05 7.43 7.05
CA LEU A 41 16.89 8.26 6.73
C LEU A 41 16.93 9.63 7.44
N GLN A 42 17.44 9.70 8.67
CA GLN A 42 17.64 10.95 9.41
C GLN A 42 18.73 11.82 8.75
N ASP A 43 19.87 11.24 8.41
CA ASP A 43 21.00 11.92 7.77
C ASP A 43 20.64 12.46 6.39
N MET A 44 19.75 11.78 5.65
CA MET A 44 19.20 12.25 4.36
C MET A 44 18.04 13.26 4.51
N GLY A 45 17.61 13.61 5.72
CA GLY A 45 16.43 14.47 5.95
C GLY A 45 15.09 13.84 5.52
N GLN A 46 15.07 12.53 5.32
CA GLN A 46 13.92 11.72 4.85
C GLN A 46 13.14 11.09 6.02
N TRP A 47 13.49 11.42 7.27
CA TRP A 47 12.84 10.89 8.48
C TRP A 47 11.95 11.93 9.15
N ALA A 48 10.85 11.46 9.74
CA ALA A 48 10.01 12.23 10.65
C ALA A 48 9.41 11.30 11.71
N ASP A 49 9.37 11.73 12.96
CA ASP A 49 8.96 10.91 14.11
C ASP A 49 7.44 10.66 14.15
N ASN A 50 6.97 9.76 13.29
CA ASN A 50 5.58 9.40 13.15
C ASN A 50 5.39 7.88 12.94
N SER A 51 4.17 7.41 13.17
CA SER A 51 3.84 5.98 13.10
C SER A 51 3.85 5.38 11.69
N ALA A 52 3.96 6.18 10.63
CA ALA A 52 4.15 5.68 9.27
C ALA A 52 5.62 5.35 9.01
N HIS A 53 6.55 6.25 9.40
CA HIS A 53 7.98 6.00 9.28
C HIS A 53 8.48 4.87 10.21
N GLU A 54 7.91 4.71 11.40
CA GLU A 54 8.22 3.54 12.25
C GLU A 54 7.78 2.20 11.61
N LYS A 55 6.64 2.17 10.89
CA LYS A 55 6.23 0.98 10.13
C LYS A 55 7.12 0.75 8.91
N LEU A 56 7.46 1.81 8.18
CA LEU A 56 8.39 1.75 7.05
C LEU A 56 9.75 1.21 7.50
N LEU A 57 10.23 1.66 8.67
CA LEU A 57 11.48 1.23 9.25
C LEU A 57 11.48 -0.28 9.54
N LEU A 58 10.46 -0.78 10.23
CA LEU A 58 10.28 -2.20 10.48
C LEU A 58 10.25 -2.99 9.16
N ARG A 59 9.45 -2.55 8.19
CA ARG A 59 9.30 -3.16 6.86
C ARG A 59 10.64 -3.27 6.12
N LEU A 60 11.38 -2.16 6.01
CA LEU A 60 12.70 -2.12 5.35
C LEU A 60 13.72 -2.99 6.10
N SER A 61 13.63 -3.07 7.43
CA SER A 61 14.51 -3.91 8.24
C SER A 61 14.29 -5.39 7.97
N PHE A 62 13.03 -5.84 7.82
CA PHE A 62 12.72 -7.22 7.45
C PHE A 62 13.23 -7.56 6.03
N ASP A 63 12.91 -6.75 5.01
CA ASP A 63 13.34 -6.99 3.62
C ASP A 63 14.87 -6.99 3.47
N LEU A 64 15.58 -6.06 4.13
CA LEU A 64 17.04 -6.01 4.07
C LEU A 64 17.71 -7.14 4.85
N VAL A 65 17.14 -7.59 5.98
CA VAL A 65 17.65 -8.78 6.69
C VAL A 65 17.38 -10.07 5.90
N GLU A 66 16.23 -10.20 5.23
CA GLU A 66 15.94 -11.36 4.37
C GLU A 66 16.92 -11.45 3.19
N ARG A 67 17.09 -10.36 2.43
CA ARG A 67 18.08 -10.31 1.33
C ARG A 67 19.51 -10.53 1.82
N PHE A 68 19.85 -10.03 3.01
CA PHE A 68 21.14 -10.28 3.64
C PHE A 68 21.34 -11.77 3.97
N ILE A 69 20.30 -12.49 4.40
CA ILE A 69 20.36 -13.94 4.67
C ILE A 69 20.63 -14.74 3.39
N GLU A 70 20.08 -14.31 2.25
CA GLU A 70 20.37 -14.91 0.93
C GLU A 70 21.79 -14.57 0.44
N TYR A 71 22.23 -13.33 0.64
CA TYR A 71 23.53 -12.81 0.18
C TYR A 71 24.72 -13.35 0.98
N CYS A 72 24.65 -13.32 2.30
CA CYS A 72 25.77 -13.57 3.22
C CYS A 72 26.50 -14.92 3.03
N PRO A 73 25.84 -16.06 2.71
CA PRO A 73 26.52 -17.31 2.39
C PRO A 73 27.56 -17.22 1.27
N SER A 74 27.38 -16.31 0.30
CA SER A 74 28.33 -16.07 -0.80
C SER A 74 29.59 -15.29 -0.37
N GLN A 75 29.57 -14.69 0.81
CA GLN A 75 30.61 -13.80 1.35
C GLN A 75 31.43 -14.43 2.49
N LEU A 76 31.22 -15.73 2.76
CA LEU A 76 31.93 -16.43 3.83
C LEU A 76 33.41 -16.67 3.44
N PRO A 77 34.38 -16.53 4.37
CA PRO A 77 34.20 -16.21 5.79
C PRO A 77 33.95 -14.72 6.05
N CYS A 78 32.97 -14.38 6.91
CA CYS A 78 32.60 -13.00 7.21
C CYS A 78 32.27 -12.76 8.69
N ARG A 79 32.19 -11.49 9.10
CA ARG A 79 31.52 -11.08 10.35
C ARG A 79 30.12 -10.56 10.01
N PRO A 80 29.03 -11.32 10.24
CA PRO A 80 27.72 -10.98 9.70
C PRO A 80 27.22 -9.59 10.09
N SER A 81 27.49 -9.15 11.33
CA SER A 81 27.06 -7.84 11.83
C SER A 81 27.70 -6.66 11.08
N LEU A 82 28.97 -6.77 10.69
CA LEU A 82 29.65 -5.75 9.88
C LEU A 82 29.29 -5.86 8.39
N LEU A 83 29.09 -7.09 7.90
CA LEU A 83 28.64 -7.32 6.53
C LEU A 83 27.22 -6.78 6.31
N LEU A 84 26.34 -6.87 7.32
CA LEU A 84 25.01 -6.25 7.26
C LEU A 84 25.12 -4.71 7.21
N ASP A 85 25.96 -4.10 8.04
CA ASP A 85 26.15 -2.63 8.02
C ASP A 85 26.61 -2.15 6.63
N GLY A 86 27.58 -2.86 6.04
CA GLY A 86 28.05 -2.62 4.67
C GLY A 86 26.96 -2.86 3.63
N PHE A 87 26.22 -3.96 3.71
CA PHE A 87 25.11 -4.29 2.81
C PHE A 87 24.00 -3.24 2.82
N ILE A 88 23.61 -2.74 4.00
CA ILE A 88 22.65 -1.64 4.14
C ILE A 88 23.25 -0.35 3.56
N SER A 89 24.51 -0.04 3.87
CA SER A 89 25.17 1.15 3.35
C SER A 89 25.29 1.13 1.82
N ASP A 90 25.56 -0.02 1.21
CA ASP A 90 25.58 -0.20 -0.24
C ASP A 90 24.19 -0.09 -0.87
N PHE A 91 23.14 -0.53 -0.16
CA PHE A 91 21.75 -0.44 -0.63
C PHE A 91 21.22 1.00 -0.69
N PHE A 92 21.63 1.86 0.26
CA PHE A 92 21.24 3.29 0.29
C PHE A 92 22.30 4.23 -0.33
N GLY A 93 23.57 3.81 -0.37
CA GLY A 93 24.72 4.62 -0.79
C GLY A 93 25.10 4.45 -2.26
N LYS A 94 24.72 3.34 -2.89
CA LYS A 94 24.38 3.43 -4.32
C LYS A 94 23.16 4.37 -4.38
N PRO A 95 23.08 5.29 -5.37
CA PRO A 95 21.76 5.69 -5.81
C PRO A 95 20.97 4.39 -5.98
N GLN A 96 19.71 4.34 -5.56
CA GLN A 96 18.85 3.48 -6.35
C GLN A 96 19.10 3.94 -7.78
N GLU A 97 19.58 3.03 -8.61
CA GLU A 97 19.04 2.98 -9.94
C GLU A 97 17.53 2.93 -9.70
N SER A 98 16.90 4.12 -9.72
CA SER A 98 15.94 4.33 -10.78
C SER A 98 16.62 3.71 -11.98
N LYS A 99 16.26 2.45 -12.28
CA LYS A 99 16.32 1.95 -13.64
C LYS A 99 15.89 3.15 -14.45
N GLU A 100 16.74 3.66 -15.32
CA GLU A 100 16.38 4.82 -16.14
C GLU A 100 15.14 4.38 -16.90
N SER A 101 13.97 4.75 -16.35
CA SER A 101 12.92 3.76 -16.39
C SER A 101 12.35 3.84 -17.77
N SER A 102 12.44 2.72 -18.51
CA SER A 102 11.90 2.58 -19.86
C SER A 102 10.38 2.76 -19.91
N THR A 103 9.78 3.10 -18.77
CA THR A 103 8.50 3.79 -18.62
C THR A 103 8.49 5.09 -19.42
N SER A 104 7.65 5.13 -20.45
CA SER A 104 7.31 6.34 -21.21
C SER A 104 6.63 7.46 -20.38
N ASN A 105 6.43 7.25 -19.07
CA ASN A 105 5.74 8.18 -18.18
C ASN A 105 6.27 8.07 -16.72
N PRO A 106 7.37 8.77 -16.36
CA PRO A 106 7.96 8.71 -15.02
C PRO A 106 7.07 9.36 -13.94
N ILE A 107 6.17 10.27 -14.32
CA ILE A 107 5.19 10.87 -13.40
C ILE A 107 4.19 9.80 -12.95
N LEU A 108 3.69 8.97 -13.88
CA LEU A 108 2.79 7.87 -13.57
C LEU A 108 3.47 6.76 -12.74
N TYR A 109 4.76 6.50 -12.98
CA TYR A 109 5.51 5.55 -12.15
C TYR A 109 5.58 6.02 -10.69
N ARG A 110 6.05 7.26 -10.45
CA ARG A 110 6.10 7.88 -9.11
C ARG A 110 4.73 7.92 -8.43
N PHE A 111 3.67 8.15 -9.20
CA PHE A 111 2.30 8.13 -8.73
C PHE A 111 1.88 6.76 -8.18
N LEU A 112 2.10 5.70 -8.97
CA LEU A 112 1.73 4.34 -8.60
C LEU A 112 2.55 3.83 -7.41
N ASP A 113 3.85 4.12 -7.41
CA ASP A 113 4.75 3.80 -6.31
C ASP A 113 4.31 4.48 -4.99
N GLY A 114 4.02 5.78 -5.02
CA GLY A 114 3.50 6.52 -3.86
C GLY A 114 2.16 6.00 -3.34
N LEU A 115 1.23 5.70 -4.25
CA LEU A 115 -0.07 5.15 -3.91
C LEU A 115 0.05 3.77 -3.23
N LEU A 116 0.90 2.88 -3.77
CA LEU A 116 1.17 1.56 -3.20
C LEU A 116 1.91 1.65 -1.86
N ASN A 117 2.90 2.53 -1.74
CA ASN A 117 3.59 2.79 -0.48
C ASN A 117 2.61 3.25 0.61
N ARG A 118 1.74 4.20 0.28
CA ARG A 118 0.73 4.69 1.22
C ARG A 118 -0.30 3.63 1.59
N ALA A 119 -0.66 2.74 0.67
CA ALA A 119 -1.54 1.62 0.95
C ALA A 119 -0.95 0.64 1.99
N VAL A 120 0.35 0.33 1.91
CA VAL A 120 1.00 -0.52 2.93
C VAL A 120 1.03 0.15 4.31
N LEU A 121 1.14 1.48 4.37
CA LEU A 121 1.26 2.22 5.64
C LEU A 121 -0.10 2.59 6.28
N SER A 122 -1.15 2.74 5.46
CA SER A 122 -2.47 3.25 5.87
C SER A 122 -3.64 2.42 5.31
N ARG A 123 -4.53 2.01 6.22
CA ARG A 123 -5.80 1.36 5.86
C ARG A 123 -6.73 2.24 5.02
N ASP A 124 -6.59 3.57 5.08
CA ASP A 124 -7.34 4.48 4.20
C ASP A 124 -6.83 4.35 2.76
N GLY A 125 -5.51 4.29 2.56
CA GLY A 125 -4.88 4.08 1.25
C GLY A 125 -5.20 2.69 0.68
N LEU A 126 -5.07 1.64 1.49
CA LEU A 126 -5.37 0.27 1.09
C LEU A 126 -6.81 0.10 0.62
N ILE A 127 -7.78 0.62 1.39
CA ILE A 127 -9.20 0.59 1.03
C ILE A 127 -9.50 1.41 -0.23
N CYS A 128 -8.78 2.51 -0.47
CA CYS A 128 -8.96 3.31 -1.67
C CYS A 128 -8.24 2.78 -2.92
N LEU A 129 -7.39 1.74 -2.82
CA LEU A 129 -6.88 1.04 -4.01
C LEU A 129 -8.00 0.41 -4.85
N PHE A 130 -9.06 -0.12 -4.22
CA PHE A 130 -10.23 -0.65 -4.92
C PHE A 130 -10.87 0.39 -5.84
N TYR A 131 -10.85 1.66 -5.42
CA TYR A 131 -11.28 2.78 -6.26
C TYR A 131 -10.22 3.16 -7.29
N HIS A 132 -8.98 3.38 -6.87
CA HIS A 132 -7.93 3.88 -7.76
C HIS A 132 -7.58 2.90 -8.89
N PHE A 133 -7.75 1.59 -8.71
CA PHE A 133 -7.44 0.58 -9.74
C PHE A 133 -8.67 0.09 -10.52
N TYR A 134 -9.87 0.10 -9.92
CA TYR A 134 -11.07 -0.54 -10.49
C TYR A 134 -12.31 0.36 -10.51
N GLY A 135 -12.26 1.54 -9.90
CA GLY A 135 -13.38 2.48 -9.81
C GLY A 135 -14.47 2.08 -8.80
N MET A 136 -14.22 1.11 -7.92
CA MET A 136 -15.22 0.60 -6.98
C MET A 136 -15.64 1.65 -5.93
N LYS A 137 -16.94 1.75 -5.69
CA LYS A 137 -17.57 2.55 -4.65
C LYS A 137 -17.55 1.84 -3.29
N PRO A 138 -17.63 2.56 -2.15
CA PRO A 138 -17.64 1.97 -0.81
C PRO A 138 -18.67 0.88 -0.53
N VAL A 139 -19.83 0.91 -1.19
CA VAL A 139 -20.85 -0.17 -1.08
C VAL A 139 -20.36 -1.46 -1.73
N GLU A 140 -19.74 -1.37 -2.91
CA GLU A 140 -19.21 -2.51 -3.66
C GLU A 140 -18.02 -3.13 -2.91
N VAL A 141 -17.12 -2.28 -2.38
CA VAL A 141 -16.01 -2.71 -1.51
C VAL A 141 -16.51 -3.34 -0.22
N GLY A 142 -17.54 -2.78 0.41
CA GLY A 142 -18.15 -3.35 1.62
C GLY A 142 -18.67 -4.77 1.39
N PHE A 143 -19.42 -4.97 0.31
CA PHE A 143 -19.93 -6.27 -0.09
C PHE A 143 -18.79 -7.25 -0.44
N LEU A 144 -17.82 -6.82 -1.23
CA LEU A 144 -16.66 -7.64 -1.64
C LEU A 144 -15.82 -8.11 -0.44
N LEU A 145 -15.74 -7.32 0.62
CA LEU A 145 -15.05 -7.69 1.86
C LEU A 145 -15.90 -8.55 2.81
N GLY A 146 -17.16 -8.83 2.47
CA GLY A 146 -18.09 -9.62 3.29
C GLY A 146 -18.52 -8.89 4.57
N LEU A 147 -18.68 -7.56 4.52
CA LEU A 147 -19.10 -6.76 5.66
C LEU A 147 -20.63 -6.71 5.80
N GLU A 148 -21.10 -6.87 7.03
CA GLU A 148 -22.49 -6.59 7.40
C GLU A 148 -22.82 -5.08 7.29
N GLU A 149 -24.10 -4.76 7.11
CA GLU A 149 -24.60 -3.39 6.85
C GLU A 149 -24.14 -2.34 7.89
N GLY A 150 -24.00 -2.73 9.16
CA GLY A 150 -23.47 -1.87 10.23
C GLY A 150 -21.95 -1.66 10.17
N GLN A 151 -21.20 -2.58 9.56
CA GLN A 151 -19.74 -2.55 9.45
C GLN A 151 -19.28 -1.75 8.21
N THR A 152 -20.10 -1.70 7.15
CA THR A 152 -19.86 -0.95 5.91
C THR A 152 -19.56 0.54 6.15
N GLN A 153 -20.15 1.14 7.20
CA GLN A 153 -19.88 2.51 7.65
C GLN A 153 -18.39 2.82 7.88
N ARG A 154 -17.57 1.80 8.17
CA ARG A 154 -16.12 1.97 8.28
C ARG A 154 -15.48 2.30 6.93
N ILE A 155 -15.91 1.64 5.85
CA ILE A 155 -15.39 1.83 4.48
C ILE A 155 -15.71 3.24 3.99
N TYR A 156 -16.94 3.72 4.17
CA TYR A 156 -17.31 5.11 3.88
C TYR A 156 -16.38 6.11 4.60
N LYS A 157 -16.07 5.89 5.88
CA LYS A 157 -15.14 6.73 6.64
C LYS A 157 -13.69 6.63 6.16
N ASN A 158 -13.23 5.45 5.74
CA ASN A 158 -11.91 5.27 5.12
C ASN A 158 -11.80 6.12 3.83
N PHE A 159 -12.79 6.01 2.94
CA PHE A 159 -12.86 6.79 1.70
C PHE A 159 -12.94 8.30 1.94
N ALA A 160 -13.78 8.75 2.88
CA ALA A 160 -13.90 10.16 3.22
C ALA A 160 -12.58 10.75 3.74
N ARG A 161 -11.87 10.06 4.64
CA ARG A 161 -10.55 10.50 5.13
C ARG A 161 -9.49 10.48 4.04
N TRP A 162 -9.55 9.51 3.12
CA TRP A 162 -8.67 9.50 1.96
C TRP A 162 -8.89 10.73 1.07
N ARG A 163 -10.12 10.98 0.62
CA ARG A 163 -10.49 12.18 -0.17
C ARG A 163 -10.06 13.48 0.50
N GLN A 164 -10.36 13.65 1.78
CA GLN A 164 -10.15 14.91 2.50
C GLN A 164 -8.69 15.20 2.87
N LYS A 165 -7.87 14.16 3.10
CA LYS A 165 -6.50 14.35 3.62
C LYS A 165 -5.50 13.32 3.11
N GLY A 166 -5.84 12.03 3.17
CA GLY A 166 -4.90 10.94 2.89
C GLY A 166 -4.28 11.01 1.49
N TRP A 167 -5.10 11.39 0.50
CA TRP A 167 -4.73 11.62 -0.89
C TRP A 167 -3.70 12.75 -1.08
N PHE A 168 -3.96 13.91 -0.47
CA PHE A 168 -3.08 15.07 -0.58
C PHE A 168 -1.73 14.79 0.06
N GLN A 169 -1.74 14.16 1.24
CA GLN A 169 -0.51 13.71 1.91
C GLN A 169 0.26 12.70 1.05
N ALA A 170 -0.41 11.71 0.44
CA ALA A 170 0.26 10.74 -0.42
C ALA A 170 0.94 11.41 -1.64
N SER A 171 0.27 12.41 -2.24
CA SER A 171 0.81 13.17 -3.37
C SER A 171 2.02 14.02 -2.97
N GLU A 172 1.93 14.70 -1.82
CA GLU A 172 3.01 15.52 -1.24
C GLU A 172 4.22 14.67 -0.83
N GLU A 173 3.99 13.51 -0.18
CA GLU A 173 5.03 12.57 0.27
C GLU A 173 5.90 12.04 -0.88
N VAL A 174 5.37 11.92 -2.11
CA VAL A 174 6.17 11.58 -3.30
C VAL A 174 6.55 12.77 -4.19
N GLY A 175 6.27 14.01 -3.74
CA GLY A 175 6.62 15.24 -4.45
C GLY A 175 5.88 15.44 -5.78
N LEU A 176 4.64 14.97 -5.90
CA LEU A 176 3.78 15.26 -7.04
C LEU A 176 3.12 16.63 -6.89
N THR A 177 3.23 17.47 -7.93
CA THR A 177 2.55 18.76 -7.96
C THR A 177 1.11 18.64 -8.46
N THR A 178 0.28 19.64 -8.19
CA THR A 178 -1.06 19.77 -8.78
C THR A 178 -1.03 19.71 -10.31
N HIS A 179 0.02 20.24 -10.93
CA HIS A 179 0.22 20.18 -12.38
C HIS A 179 0.47 18.74 -12.87
N ASP A 180 1.27 17.96 -12.15
CA ASP A 180 1.54 16.56 -12.47
C ASP A 180 0.26 15.71 -12.43
N VAL A 181 -0.55 15.89 -11.38
CA VAL A 181 -1.85 15.21 -11.24
C VAL A 181 -2.80 15.61 -12.38
N GLN A 182 -2.87 16.90 -12.74
CA GLN A 182 -3.67 17.37 -13.87
C GLN A 182 -3.16 16.82 -15.22
N SER A 183 -1.85 16.67 -15.39
CA SER A 183 -1.24 16.05 -16.57
C SER A 183 -1.65 14.59 -16.70
N LEU A 184 -1.59 13.81 -15.59
CA LEU A 184 -2.06 12.43 -15.58
C LEU A 184 -3.55 12.31 -15.92
N VAL A 185 -4.42 13.16 -15.36
CA VAL A 185 -5.85 13.19 -15.70
C VAL A 185 -6.07 13.47 -17.19
N LYS A 186 -5.41 14.49 -17.76
CA LYS A 186 -5.51 14.80 -19.19
C LYS A 186 -5.02 13.67 -20.08
N ASN A 187 -3.94 13.00 -19.70
CA ASN A 187 -3.40 11.85 -20.44
C ASN A 187 -4.37 10.66 -20.40
N GLN A 188 -5.00 10.42 -19.24
CA GLN A 188 -6.05 9.41 -19.09
C GLN A 188 -7.28 9.74 -19.96
N GLU A 189 -7.74 11.00 -19.98
CA GLU A 189 -8.88 11.43 -20.79
C GLU A 189 -8.59 11.38 -22.30
N ALA A 190 -7.37 11.73 -22.72
CA ALA A 190 -6.98 11.79 -24.12
C ALA A 190 -6.73 10.41 -24.76
N ASN A 191 -6.19 9.44 -24.01
CA ASN A 191 -6.01 8.07 -24.49
C ASN A 191 -6.13 7.04 -23.34
N PRO A 192 -7.37 6.67 -22.96
CA PRO A 192 -7.61 5.77 -21.82
C PRO A 192 -6.95 4.40 -21.95
N GLU A 193 -6.93 3.82 -23.15
CA GLU A 193 -6.39 2.47 -23.37
C GLU A 193 -4.87 2.43 -23.20
N LEU A 194 -4.15 3.39 -23.80
CA LEU A 194 -2.71 3.52 -23.64
C LEU A 194 -2.34 3.84 -22.18
N PHE A 195 -3.10 4.72 -21.52
CA PHE A 195 -2.87 5.05 -20.13
C PHE A 195 -3.07 3.84 -19.21
N HIS A 196 -4.15 3.07 -19.38
CA HIS A 196 -4.37 1.83 -18.64
C HIS A 196 -3.31 0.75 -18.94
N GLN A 197 -2.75 0.71 -20.16
CA GLN A 197 -1.63 -0.17 -20.46
C GLN A 197 -0.36 0.25 -19.69
N GLN A 198 0.00 1.54 -19.70
CA GLN A 198 1.12 2.06 -18.91
C GLN A 198 0.94 1.78 -17.41
N VAL A 199 -0.28 1.85 -16.88
CA VAL A 199 -0.59 1.45 -15.50
C VAL A 199 -0.32 -0.05 -15.30
N ARG A 200 -0.78 -0.94 -16.21
CA ARG A 200 -0.51 -2.39 -16.11
C ARG A 200 0.99 -2.68 -16.10
N ASP A 201 1.74 -2.07 -17.01
CA ASP A 201 3.19 -2.31 -17.16
C ASP A 201 3.94 -1.88 -15.88
N ASN A 202 3.65 -0.68 -15.36
CA ASN A 202 4.20 -0.19 -14.09
C ASN A 202 3.79 -1.06 -12.89
N LEU A 203 2.55 -1.55 -12.84
CA LEU A 203 2.08 -2.42 -11.75
C LEU A 203 2.74 -3.81 -11.79
N GLN A 204 3.09 -4.36 -12.96
CA GLN A 204 3.84 -5.61 -13.06
C GLN A 204 5.23 -5.49 -12.40
N GLU A 205 5.85 -4.32 -12.47
CA GLU A 205 7.12 -4.02 -11.82
C GLU A 205 6.98 -3.72 -10.31
N LEU A 206 6.01 -2.89 -9.94
CA LEU A 206 5.85 -2.41 -8.56
C LEU A 206 5.21 -3.44 -7.63
N LEU A 207 4.18 -4.18 -8.07
CA LEU A 207 3.43 -5.09 -7.19
C LEU A 207 4.29 -6.19 -6.54
N PRO A 208 5.28 -6.82 -7.21
CA PRO A 208 6.20 -7.77 -6.56
C PRO A 208 6.95 -7.19 -5.36
N PHE A 209 7.27 -5.88 -5.34
CA PHE A 209 7.91 -5.23 -4.19
C PHE A 209 6.92 -4.96 -3.06
N TYR A 210 5.70 -4.51 -3.38
CA TYR A 210 4.70 -4.18 -2.36
C TYR A 210 4.03 -5.42 -1.74
N ARG A 211 3.83 -6.50 -2.51
CA ARG A 211 3.25 -7.76 -2.02
C ARG A 211 4.16 -8.59 -1.12
N LYS A 212 5.49 -8.35 -1.13
CA LYS A 212 6.40 -8.86 -0.08
C LYS A 212 6.04 -8.37 1.32
N SER A 213 5.17 -7.37 1.44
CA SER A 213 4.74 -6.75 2.68
C SER A 213 3.28 -7.08 3.05
N ASP A 214 2.66 -8.00 2.30
CA ASP A 214 1.50 -8.74 2.79
C ASP A 214 1.89 -9.45 4.10
N PRO A 215 0.96 -9.64 5.06
CA PRO A 215 1.16 -10.58 6.17
C PRO A 215 1.65 -11.93 5.62
N PRO A 216 2.65 -12.59 6.25
CA PRO A 216 3.36 -13.69 5.63
C PRO A 216 2.38 -14.76 5.14
N TYR A 217 2.40 -14.97 3.82
CA TYR A 217 1.52 -15.86 3.05
C TYR A 217 0.06 -15.40 2.90
N TYR A 218 -0.17 -14.34 2.12
CA TYR A 218 -1.40 -14.16 1.33
C TYR A 218 -1.23 -14.53 -0.18
N PRO A 219 -0.91 -15.81 -0.52
CA PRO A 219 -0.74 -16.27 -1.90
C PRO A 219 -2.09 -16.40 -2.62
N CYS A 220 -2.15 -16.28 -3.94
CA CYS A 220 -3.40 -16.51 -4.67
C CYS A 220 -3.98 -17.88 -4.31
N LEU A 221 -5.21 -17.92 -3.79
CA LEU A 221 -5.87 -19.16 -3.37
C LEU A 221 -6.58 -19.81 -4.56
N GLU A 222 -6.80 -21.13 -4.47
CA GLU A 222 -7.71 -21.84 -5.37
C GLU A 222 -9.14 -21.29 -5.22
N ASP A 223 -9.89 -21.30 -6.32
CA ASP A 223 -11.24 -20.74 -6.38
C ASP A 223 -12.17 -21.32 -5.31
N SER A 224 -12.11 -22.63 -5.10
CA SER A 224 -12.84 -23.36 -4.05
C SER A 224 -12.71 -22.71 -2.66
N LYS A 225 -11.49 -22.33 -2.29
CA LYS A 225 -11.15 -21.74 -0.99
C LYS A 225 -11.52 -20.26 -0.90
N TRP A 226 -11.55 -19.55 -2.03
CA TRP A 226 -12.16 -18.21 -2.10
C TRP A 226 -13.68 -18.27 -1.89
N HIS A 227 -14.36 -19.23 -2.51
CA HIS A 227 -15.80 -19.44 -2.35
C HIS A 227 -16.16 -19.80 -0.89
N GLU A 228 -15.40 -20.71 -0.27
CA GLU A 228 -15.50 -21.09 1.15
C GLU A 228 -15.34 -19.85 2.06
N MET A 229 -14.24 -19.12 1.92
CA MET A 229 -13.93 -17.92 2.71
C MET A 229 -15.00 -16.83 2.58
N PHE A 230 -15.57 -16.64 1.39
CA PHE A 230 -16.64 -15.67 1.17
C PHE A 230 -17.97 -16.13 1.78
N ARG A 231 -18.36 -17.40 1.57
CA ARG A 231 -19.61 -17.98 2.08
C ARG A 231 -19.65 -18.04 3.61
N GLU A 232 -18.54 -18.41 4.24
CA GLU A 232 -18.43 -18.54 5.70
C GLU A 232 -18.04 -17.23 6.40
N GLY A 233 -17.83 -16.15 5.66
CA GLY A 233 -17.61 -14.80 6.19
C GLY A 233 -16.25 -14.52 6.81
N TYR A 234 -15.36 -15.52 6.97
CA TYR A 234 -14.02 -15.32 7.53
C TYR A 234 -13.05 -14.65 6.54
N GLY A 235 -11.80 -14.39 6.96
CA GLY A 235 -10.76 -13.88 6.06
C GLY A 235 -10.90 -12.42 5.63
N PHE A 236 -11.57 -11.57 6.44
CA PHE A 236 -11.73 -10.15 6.14
C PHE A 236 -10.40 -9.43 5.81
N ASP A 237 -9.38 -9.54 6.67
CA ASP A 237 -8.11 -8.83 6.45
C ASP A 237 -7.34 -9.42 5.25
N TYR A 238 -7.51 -10.72 5.00
CA TYR A 238 -7.02 -11.40 3.80
C TYR A 238 -7.59 -10.76 2.52
N ARG A 239 -8.92 -10.66 2.44
CA ARG A 239 -9.63 -9.99 1.33
C ARG A 239 -9.19 -8.53 1.16
N MET A 240 -9.07 -7.80 2.28
CA MET A 240 -8.74 -6.37 2.29
C MET A 240 -7.34 -6.08 1.74
N TRP A 241 -6.34 -6.93 2.02
CA TRP A 241 -4.97 -6.78 1.52
C TRP A 241 -4.79 -7.34 0.11
N HIS A 242 -5.29 -8.55 -0.13
CA HIS A 242 -4.96 -9.30 -1.34
C HIS A 242 -5.73 -8.83 -2.58
N LEU A 243 -7.05 -8.63 -2.46
CA LEU A 243 -7.91 -8.35 -3.61
C LEU A 243 -7.55 -7.07 -4.37
N PRO A 244 -7.27 -5.90 -3.74
CA PRO A 244 -6.98 -4.70 -4.50
C PRO A 244 -5.62 -4.78 -5.24
N LEU A 245 -4.80 -5.79 -4.96
CA LEU A 245 -3.51 -6.04 -5.61
C LEU A 245 -3.55 -7.25 -6.57
N CYS A 246 -4.69 -7.94 -6.69
CA CYS A 246 -4.81 -9.17 -7.48
C CYS A 246 -6.16 -9.27 -8.21
N LEU A 247 -6.19 -8.74 -9.44
CA LEU A 247 -7.39 -8.73 -10.30
C LEU A 247 -7.95 -10.12 -10.60
N SER A 248 -7.10 -11.14 -10.77
CA SER A 248 -7.58 -12.51 -11.02
C SER A 248 -8.39 -13.05 -9.84
N CYS A 249 -7.87 -12.92 -8.60
CA CYS A 249 -8.60 -13.33 -7.40
C CYS A 249 -9.82 -12.45 -7.12
N MET A 250 -9.80 -11.17 -7.52
CA MET A 250 -10.99 -10.31 -7.46
C MET A 250 -12.11 -10.83 -8.36
N ASN A 251 -11.78 -11.24 -9.59
CA ASN A 251 -12.75 -11.78 -10.54
C ASN A 251 -13.32 -13.14 -10.13
N VAL A 252 -12.54 -13.98 -9.43
CA VAL A 252 -13.08 -15.18 -8.78
C VAL A 252 -14.22 -14.79 -7.84
N ILE A 253 -14.02 -13.83 -6.93
CA ILE A 253 -15.04 -13.45 -5.94
C ILE A 253 -16.26 -12.77 -6.59
N THR A 254 -16.07 -11.90 -7.59
CA THR A 254 -17.22 -11.22 -8.24
C THR A 254 -18.13 -12.19 -9.00
N GLN A 255 -17.66 -13.40 -9.32
CA GLN A 255 -18.46 -14.48 -9.90
C GLN A 255 -19.17 -15.36 -8.85
N VAL A 256 -18.79 -15.31 -7.55
CA VAL A 256 -19.44 -16.10 -6.48
C VAL A 256 -20.75 -15.48 -5.99
N GLY A 257 -20.86 -14.16 -6.06
CA GLY A 257 -22.01 -13.44 -5.53
C GLY A 257 -23.12 -13.26 -6.56
N ASP A 258 -24.31 -13.82 -6.29
CA ASP A 258 -25.60 -13.43 -6.92
C ASP A 258 -26.03 -11.99 -6.50
N SER A 259 -25.08 -11.06 -6.50
CA SER A 259 -25.24 -9.69 -6.00
C SER A 259 -25.23 -8.72 -7.16
N PHE A 260 -26.39 -8.14 -7.43
CA PHE A 260 -26.60 -7.05 -8.39
C PHE A 260 -25.71 -5.81 -8.14
N LEU A 261 -25.01 -5.74 -6.99
CA LEU A 261 -24.07 -4.69 -6.62
C LEU A 261 -22.66 -4.92 -7.17
N LEU A 262 -22.25 -6.15 -7.48
CA LEU A 262 -20.96 -6.42 -8.10
C LEU A 262 -21.14 -6.60 -9.61
N LYS A 263 -20.28 -5.95 -10.39
CA LYS A 263 -20.16 -6.27 -11.81
C LYS A 263 -19.36 -7.57 -11.95
N PRO A 264 -19.84 -8.55 -12.75
CA PRO A 264 -18.97 -9.62 -13.21
C PRO A 264 -17.82 -9.02 -14.03
N ASP A 265 -16.68 -9.72 -14.04
CA ASP A 265 -15.51 -9.39 -14.85
C ASP A 265 -14.99 -7.96 -14.62
N VAL A 266 -14.48 -7.72 -13.40
CA VAL A 266 -13.74 -6.49 -13.06
C VAL A 266 -12.52 -6.40 -13.98
N ALA A 267 -12.32 -5.21 -14.54
CA ALA A 267 -11.15 -4.85 -15.31
C ALA A 267 -10.42 -3.69 -14.62
N LEU A 268 -9.11 -3.56 -14.89
CA LEU A 268 -8.38 -2.36 -14.50
C LEU A 268 -9.03 -1.14 -15.17
N ASN A 269 -9.55 -0.24 -14.34
CA ASN A 269 -10.18 1.00 -14.70
C ASN A 269 -9.63 2.03 -13.72
N PHE A 270 -8.47 2.58 -14.06
CA PHE A 270 -7.68 3.38 -13.13
C PHE A 270 -8.35 4.74 -12.90
N HIS A 271 -8.25 5.30 -11.70
CA HIS A 271 -8.71 6.66 -11.41
C HIS A 271 -7.58 7.44 -10.78
N VAL A 272 -7.07 8.45 -11.47
CA VAL A 272 -6.03 9.32 -10.90
C VAL A 272 -6.57 10.05 -9.67
N SER A 273 -7.68 10.80 -9.81
CA SER A 273 -8.22 11.60 -8.70
C SER A 273 -9.32 10.86 -7.93
N PRO A 274 -9.35 10.89 -6.59
CA PRO A 274 -10.45 10.34 -5.79
C PRO A 274 -11.69 11.25 -5.72
N HIS A 275 -11.66 12.39 -6.42
CA HIS A 275 -12.72 13.42 -6.39
C HIS A 275 -13.80 13.23 -7.47
N SER A 276 -13.65 12.31 -8.43
CA SER A 276 -14.73 11.92 -9.35
C SER A 276 -15.76 10.99 -8.69
N LEU A 277 -15.50 10.52 -7.46
CA LEU A 277 -16.54 10.10 -6.53
C LEU A 277 -17.41 11.30 -6.15
N LYS A 278 -18.52 11.49 -6.87
CA LYS A 278 -19.58 12.43 -6.51
C LYS A 278 -20.06 12.20 -5.06
N ASP A 279 -20.58 13.25 -4.42
CA ASP A 279 -21.15 13.23 -3.06
C ASP A 279 -22.48 12.43 -2.92
N GLU A 280 -22.57 11.25 -3.56
CA GLU A 280 -23.70 10.31 -3.43
C GLU A 280 -23.75 9.63 -2.04
N GLU A 281 -22.93 10.06 -1.07
CA GLU A 281 -22.62 9.36 0.18
C GLU A 281 -23.11 10.05 1.46
N ILE A 282 -24.13 10.91 1.39
CA ILE A 282 -24.85 11.42 2.58
C ILE A 282 -26.38 11.16 2.49
N SER A 283 -26.79 10.13 1.74
CA SER A 283 -28.21 9.71 1.64
C SER A 283 -28.51 8.30 2.19
N TRP A 284 -27.68 7.79 3.12
CA TRP A 284 -28.12 6.71 4.02
C TRP A 284 -28.72 7.33 5.28
N ARG A 285 -29.91 7.92 5.13
CA ARG A 285 -30.72 8.28 6.30
C ARG A 285 -31.11 6.99 7.02
N THR A 286 -30.77 6.91 8.30
CA THR A 286 -31.26 5.87 9.22
C THR A 286 -32.78 5.72 9.06
N PRO A 287 -33.33 4.50 8.87
CA PRO A 287 -34.76 4.29 8.85
C PRO A 287 -35.34 4.62 10.23
N GLY A 288 -35.83 5.86 10.39
CA GLY A 288 -36.32 6.38 11.67
C GLY A 288 -36.33 7.91 11.81
N SER A 289 -35.48 8.65 11.07
CA SER A 289 -35.49 10.13 11.18
C SER A 289 -36.64 10.76 10.38
N LYS A 290 -37.76 11.02 11.08
CA LYS A 290 -38.94 11.69 10.52
C LYS A 290 -38.55 13.02 9.85
N THR A 291 -39.11 13.25 8.67
CA THR A 291 -39.03 14.52 7.96
C THR A 291 -39.78 15.61 8.73
N SER A 292 -39.07 16.67 9.15
CA SER A 292 -39.68 17.96 9.46
C SER A 292 -39.18 18.99 8.45
N SER A 293 -39.96 19.22 7.39
CA SER A 293 -39.79 20.38 6.51
C SER A 293 -40.08 21.66 7.30
N GLY A 294 -39.07 22.50 7.50
CA GLY A 294 -39.17 23.76 8.24
C GLY A 294 -38.47 24.88 7.48
N ASN A 295 -39.14 25.43 6.49
CA ASN A 295 -38.62 26.53 5.67
C ASN A 295 -38.52 27.81 6.53
N LYS A 296 -37.33 28.42 6.67
CA LYS A 296 -37.20 29.83 7.10
C LYS A 296 -35.94 30.48 6.53
N THR A 297 -36.21 31.49 5.71
CA THR A 297 -35.32 32.43 5.02
C THR A 297 -34.39 33.24 5.93
N GLY A 298 -33.20 33.63 5.44
CA GLY A 298 -32.56 34.89 5.85
C GLY A 298 -31.03 34.96 5.76
N ASN A 299 -30.50 35.72 4.79
CA ASN A 299 -29.37 36.68 4.88
C ASN A 299 -28.41 36.52 6.10
N ARG A 300 -27.08 36.44 6.02
CA ARG A 300 -26.05 37.13 5.18
C ARG A 300 -24.69 36.45 5.51
N PHE A 301 -23.55 36.74 4.88
CA PHE A 301 -23.13 37.72 3.87
C PHE A 301 -22.05 37.06 2.96
N SER A 302 -21.71 37.70 1.84
CA SER A 302 -20.38 37.65 1.23
C SER A 302 -19.73 39.04 1.43
N ARG A 303 -18.39 39.14 1.45
CA ARG A 303 -17.49 40.31 1.30
C ARG A 303 -16.14 40.00 1.99
N ASP A 304 -14.96 40.35 1.48
CA ASP A 304 -14.67 41.07 0.23
C ASP A 304 -13.30 40.69 -0.37
N LEU A 305 -13.22 40.90 -1.68
CA LEU A 305 -11.99 41.13 -2.42
C LEU A 305 -11.88 42.65 -2.56
N GLN A 306 -10.86 43.32 -1.98
CA GLN A 306 -10.11 44.43 -2.59
C GLN A 306 -9.21 45.22 -1.61
N MET A 307 -7.92 45.26 -1.98
CA MET A 307 -6.99 46.40 -1.90
C MET A 307 -6.63 47.02 -0.54
N ALA A 308 -5.59 46.45 0.07
CA ALA A 308 -4.36 47.18 0.41
C ALA A 308 -3.15 46.26 0.15
#